data_AF-A0A3D4FF18-F1
#
_entry.id   AF-A0A3D4FF18-F1
#
_cell.length_a   1.000
_cell.length_b   1.000
_cell.length_c   1.000
_cell.angle_alpha   90.00
_cell.angle_beta   90.00
_cell.angle_gamma   90.00
#
_symmetry.space_group_name_H-M   'P 1'
#
loop_
_entity.id
_entity.type
_entity.pdbx_description
1 polymer ?
#
loop_
_entity_poly.entity_id
_entity_poly.type
_entity_poly.pdbx_seq_one_letter_code
_entity_poly.pdbx_strand_id
1 'polypeptide(L)'
;MVGLIVGLIAKKFKFNIKTAVITGIILSIACPLVGTPIVVYVYGGVTGSVNDIFFTILKSSGAKIFSSAFIPRVGGNIVDKILSCVLVSWALTTTALKSKYEVKIKEIEGI
;
A
#
# COMPACT_ATOMS: atom_id res chain seq x y z
N MET A 1 -5.05 -8.73 -2.24
CA MET A 1 -5.66 -7.51 -1.65
C MET A 1 -5.31 -6.24 -2.41
N VAL A 2 -4.04 -5.88 -2.57
CA VAL A 2 -3.60 -4.64 -3.26
C VAL A 2 -4.29 -4.45 -4.62
N GLY A 3 -4.20 -5.45 -5.51
CA GLY A 3 -4.80 -5.38 -6.84
C GLY A 3 -6.33 -5.23 -6.84
N LEU A 4 -7.03 -5.75 -5.82
CA LEU A 4 -8.48 -5.56 -5.68
C LEU A 4 -8.80 -4.10 -5.33
N ILE A 5 -8.11 -3.54 -4.32
CA ILE A 5 -8.35 -2.15 -3.89
C ILE A 5 -8.01 -1.19 -5.02
N VAL A 6 -6.82 -1.30 -5.59
CA VAL A 6 -6.36 -0.42 -6.69
C VAL A 6 -7.23 -0.60 -7.92
N GLY A 7 -7.58 -1.84 -8.28
CA GLY A 7 -8.41 -2.15 -9.44
C GLY A 7 -9.82 -1.58 -9.32
N LEU A 8 -10.45 -1.68 -8.14
CA LEU A 8 -11.77 -1.11 -7.90
C LEU A 8 -11.74 0.43 -7.94
N ILE A 9 -10.71 1.05 -7.37
CA ILE A 9 -10.53 2.51 -7.42
C ILE A 9 -10.31 2.95 -8.87
N ALA A 10 -9.40 2.31 -9.60
CA ALA A 10 -9.08 2.62 -11.00
C ALA A 10 -10.24 2.32 -11.97
N LYS A 11 -11.21 1.49 -11.58
CA LYS A 11 -12.44 1.26 -12.34
C LYS A 11 -13.45 2.41 -12.20
N LYS A 12 -13.46 3.10 -11.06
CA LYS A 12 -14.42 4.19 -10.78
C LYS A 12 -13.82 5.59 -10.95
N PHE A 13 -12.51 5.73 -10.83
CA PHE A 13 -11.83 7.01 -10.80
C PHE A 13 -10.60 7.01 -11.71
N LYS A 14 -10.35 8.16 -12.34
CA LYS A 14 -9.07 8.44 -12.98
C LYS A 14 -7.94 8.37 -11.95
N PHE A 15 -6.96 7.52 -12.23
CA PHE A 15 -5.77 7.27 -11.42
C PHE A 15 -4.72 8.39 -11.57
N ASN A 16 -5.13 9.62 -11.28
CA ASN A 16 -4.27 10.81 -11.23
C ASN A 16 -3.44 10.84 -9.93
N ILE A 17 -2.57 11.85 -9.78
CA ILE A 17 -1.69 11.99 -8.62
C ILE A 17 -2.46 12.05 -7.28
N LYS A 18 -3.62 12.72 -7.24
CA LYS A 18 -4.43 12.82 -6.02
C LYS A 18 -5.02 11.45 -5.65
N THR A 19 -5.63 10.76 -6.61
CA THR A 19 -6.18 9.41 -6.43
C THR A 19 -5.09 8.43 -6.02
N ALA A 20 -3.89 8.55 -6.60
CA ALA A 20 -2.73 7.72 -6.30
C ALA A 20 -2.24 7.91 -4.85
N VAL A 21 -2.10 9.14 -4.38
CA VAL A 21 -1.69 9.42 -2.99
C VAL A 21 -2.72 8.88 -1.99
N ILE A 22 -4.02 9.13 -2.23
CA ILE A 22 -5.10 8.61 -1.36
C ILE A 22 -5.09 7.08 -1.35
N THR A 23 -4.95 6.46 -2.52
CA THR A 23 -4.87 4.99 -2.63
C THR A 23 -3.66 4.44 -1.89
N GLY A 24 -2.49 5.08 -2.01
CA GLY A 24 -1.27 4.70 -1.30
C GLY A 24 -1.43 4.77 0.22
N ILE A 25 -2.06 5.83 0.74
CA ILE A 25 -2.36 5.96 2.17
C ILE A 25 -3.28 4.84 2.64
N ILE A 26 -4.37 4.56 1.92
CA ILE A 26 -5.29 3.46 2.26
C ILE A 26 -4.53 2.12 2.30
N LEU A 27 -3.72 1.85 1.28
CA LEU A 27 -2.93 0.62 1.21
C LEU A 27 -1.90 0.51 2.33
N SER A 28 -1.31 1.63 2.75
CA SER A 28 -0.27 1.64 3.79
C SER A 28 -0.76 1.14 5.15
N ILE A 29 -2.06 1.25 5.42
CA ILE A 29 -2.70 0.75 6.63
C ILE A 29 -3.34 -0.61 6.36
N ALA A 30 -4.05 -0.74 5.24
CA ALA A 30 -4.83 -1.93 4.95
C ALA A 30 -3.93 -3.16 4.71
N CYS A 31 -2.75 -3.00 4.09
CA CYS A 31 -1.84 -4.14 3.86
C CYS A 31 -1.25 -4.66 5.18
N PRO A 32 -0.65 -3.83 6.06
CA PRO A 32 -0.19 -4.29 7.37
C PRO A 32 -1.32 -4.78 8.28
N LEU A 33 -2.55 -4.28 8.16
CA LEU A 33 -3.66 -4.75 8.99
C LEU A 33 -3.98 -6.23 8.76
N VAL A 34 -3.89 -6.69 7.51
CA VAL A 34 -4.07 -8.11 7.16
C VAL A 34 -2.77 -8.92 7.38
N GLY A 35 -1.62 -8.32 7.07
CA GLY A 35 -0.31 -9.00 7.18
C GLY A 35 0.17 -9.20 8.63
N THR A 36 -0.09 -8.24 9.52
CA THR A 36 0.45 -8.26 10.89
C THR A 36 -0.10 -9.42 11.74
N PRO A 37 -1.41 -9.75 11.73
CA PRO A 37 -1.92 -10.92 12.42
C PRO A 37 -1.20 -12.21 11.98
N ILE A 38 -0.97 -12.39 10.68
CA ILE A 38 -0.25 -13.55 10.13
C ILE A 38 1.17 -13.58 10.66
N VAL A 39 1.86 -12.43 10.64
CA VAL A 39 3.23 -12.30 11.14
C VAL A 39 3.34 -12.64 12.62
N VAL A 40 2.41 -12.12 13.43
CA VAL A 40 2.39 -12.35 14.88
C VAL A 40 2.08 -13.81 15.19
N TYR A 41 1.12 -14.41 14.49
CA TYR A 41 0.70 -15.79 14.73
C TYR A 41 1.73 -16.82 14.25
N VAL A 42 2.27 -16.65 13.05
CA VAL A 42 3.16 -17.63 12.41
C VAL A 42 4.62 -17.45 12.82
N TYR A 43 5.06 -16.20 12.97
CA TYR A 43 6.48 -15.88 13.15
C TYR A 43 6.79 -15.21 14.51
N GLY A 44 5.81 -15.09 15.41
CA GLY A 44 6.00 -14.42 16.69
C GLY A 44 6.35 -12.94 16.58
N GLY A 45 6.06 -12.29 15.44
CA GLY A 45 6.29 -10.86 15.23
C GLY A 45 7.54 -10.48 14.43
N VAL A 46 8.48 -11.41 14.20
CA VAL A 46 9.77 -11.16 13.51
C VAL A 46 9.86 -11.98 12.23
N THR A 47 10.28 -11.37 11.12
CA THR A 47 10.29 -11.98 9.77
C THR A 47 11.64 -11.95 9.04
N GLY A 48 12.69 -11.39 9.66
CA GLY A 48 14.00 -11.14 9.02
C GLY A 48 14.05 -9.86 8.17
N SER A 49 13.15 -8.90 8.41
CA SER A 49 13.08 -7.61 7.69
C SER A 49 13.72 -6.47 8.48
N VAL A 50 14.10 -5.38 7.83
CA VAL A 50 14.55 -4.13 8.48
C VAL A 50 13.52 -3.59 9.48
N ASN A 51 12.22 -3.82 9.23
CA ASN A 51 11.15 -3.44 10.16
C ASN A 51 11.26 -4.14 11.53
N ASP A 52 11.96 -5.27 11.60
CA ASP A 52 12.05 -6.07 12.82
C ASP A 52 13.02 -5.45 13.85
N ILE A 53 13.91 -4.57 13.40
CA ILE A 53 14.75 -3.75 14.30
C ILE A 53 13.81 -2.87 15.15
N PHE A 54 12.89 -2.16 14.49
CA PHE A 54 11.89 -1.34 15.17
C PHE A 54 10.89 -2.19 15.96
N PHE A 55 10.49 -3.36 15.47
CA PHE A 55 9.68 -4.32 16.25
C PHE A 55 10.36 -4.64 17.58
N THR A 56 11.64 -5.01 17.55
CA THR A 56 12.39 -5.42 18.74
C THR A 56 12.52 -4.26 19.72
N ILE A 57 12.79 -3.05 19.24
CA ILE A 57 12.84 -1.84 20.09
C ILE A 57 11.48 -1.61 20.78
N LEU A 58 10.39 -1.62 20.03
CA LEU A 58 9.04 -1.42 20.59
C LEU A 58 8.68 -2.55 21.57
N LYS A 59 9.02 -3.79 21.23
CA LYS A 59 8.71 -4.96 22.04
C LYS A 59 9.48 -4.95 23.36
N SER A 60 10.77 -4.63 23.33
CA SER A 60 11.63 -4.49 24.51
C SER A 60 11.23 -3.30 25.39
N SER A 61 10.59 -2.28 24.82
CA SER A 61 10.00 -1.15 25.55
C SER A 61 8.68 -1.51 26.26
N GLY A 62 8.26 -2.77 26.21
CA GLY A 62 7.05 -3.27 26.87
C GLY A 62 5.78 -3.22 26.03
N ALA A 63 5.85 -2.84 24.75
CA ALA A 63 4.67 -2.78 23.89
C ALA A 63 4.09 -4.19 23.60
N LYS A 64 2.79 -4.22 23.30
CA LYS A 64 2.12 -5.46 22.88
C LYS A 64 2.75 -5.97 21.59
N ILE A 65 2.80 -7.30 21.44
CA ILE A 65 3.41 -7.96 20.27
C ILE A 65 2.78 -7.50 18.95
N PHE A 66 1.46 -7.32 18.94
CA PHE A 66 0.75 -6.81 17.78
C PHE A 66 1.14 -5.38 17.44
N SER A 67 1.11 -4.46 18.40
CA SER A 67 1.49 -3.06 18.18
C SER A 67 2.95 -2.91 17.75
N SER A 68 3.83 -3.74 18.33
CA SER A 68 5.26 -3.79 17.97
C SER A 68 5.46 -4.24 16.53
N ALA A 69 4.60 -5.12 15.99
CA ALA A 69 4.68 -5.56 14.60
C ALA A 69 3.94 -4.63 13.64
N PHE A 70 2.83 -4.04 14.08
CA PHE A 70 1.96 -3.22 13.25
C PHE A 70 2.57 -1.85 12.94
N ILE A 71 3.02 -1.12 13.97
CA ILE A 71 3.48 0.27 13.82
C ILE A 71 4.66 0.39 12.85
N PRO A 72 5.74 -0.42 13.00
CA PRO A 72 6.87 -0.35 12.06
C PRO A 72 6.47 -0.70 10.64
N ARG A 73 5.61 -1.72 10.46
CA ARG A 73 5.15 -2.14 9.14
C ARG A 73 4.31 -1.08 8.46
N VAL A 74 3.43 -0.38 9.20
CA VAL A 74 2.70 0.78 8.67
C VAL A 74 3.71 1.86 8.26
N GLY A 75 4.68 2.20 9.11
CA GLY A 75 5.73 3.17 8.80
C GLY A 75 6.46 2.86 7.48
N GLY A 76 6.96 1.63 7.33
CA GLY A 76 7.62 1.20 6.09
C GLY A 76 6.68 1.15 4.87
N ASN A 77 5.40 0.82 5.07
CA ASN A 77 4.42 0.74 3.98
C ASN A 77 3.90 2.12 3.55
N ILE A 78 3.99 3.17 4.37
CA ILE A 78 3.59 4.53 3.96
C ILE A 78 4.43 4.96 2.76
N VAL A 79 5.75 4.90 2.88
CA VAL A 79 6.68 5.32 1.82
C VAL A 79 6.53 4.40 0.61
N ASP A 80 6.57 3.08 0.81
CA ASP A 80 6.45 2.10 -0.27
C ASP A 80 5.14 2.25 -1.08
N LYS A 81 3.99 2.30 -0.41
CA LYS A 81 2.68 2.31 -1.08
C LYS A 81 2.35 3.65 -1.72
N ILE A 82 2.72 4.77 -1.09
CA ILE A 82 2.51 6.08 -1.70
C ILE A 82 3.40 6.23 -2.93
N LEU A 83 4.71 5.95 -2.82
CA LEU A 83 5.63 6.06 -3.96
C LEU A 83 5.22 5.12 -5.09
N SER A 84 4.88 3.87 -4.78
CA SER A 84 4.41 2.91 -5.79
C SER A 84 3.18 3.41 -6.54
N CYS A 85 2.16 3.95 -5.85
CA CYS A 85 0.97 4.48 -6.50
C CYS A 85 1.26 5.72 -7.35
N VAL A 86 2.12 6.61 -6.87
CA VAL A 86 2.56 7.81 -7.61
C VAL A 86 3.32 7.41 -8.88
N LEU A 87 4.25 6.46 -8.78
CA LEU A 87 4.99 5.93 -9.92
C LEU A 87 4.06 5.30 -10.96
N VAL A 88 3.04 4.55 -10.52
CA VAL A 88 2.01 4.01 -11.42
C VAL A 88 1.25 5.14 -12.12
N SER A 89 0.83 6.19 -11.40
CA SER A 89 0.14 7.34 -12.01
C SER A 89 1.01 8.04 -13.07
N TRP A 90 2.31 8.20 -12.79
CA TRP A 90 3.27 8.78 -13.73
C TRP A 90 3.52 7.87 -14.94
N ALA A 91 3.67 6.57 -14.74
CA ALA A 91 3.87 5.58 -15.79
C ALA A 91 2.67 5.50 -16.75
N LEU A 92 1.44 5.58 -16.22
CA LEU A 92 0.21 5.62 -17.02
C LEU A 92 0.16 6.84 -17.95
N THR A 93 0.84 7.93 -17.60
CA THR A 93 0.86 9.16 -18.39
C THR A 93 1.97 9.17 -19.46
N THR A 94 3.06 8.41 -19.25
CA THR A 94 4.30 8.56 -20.03
C THR A 94 4.60 7.37 -20.96
N THR A 95 4.02 6.19 -20.71
CA THR A 95 4.43 4.94 -21.39
C THR A 95 3.47 4.47 -22.49
N ALA A 96 3.79 3.35 -23.13
CA ALA A 96 2.94 2.64 -24.11
C ALA A 96 1.54 2.26 -23.57
N LEU A 97 1.33 2.32 -22.25
CA LEU A 97 0.02 2.09 -21.63
C LEU A 97 -0.93 3.27 -21.78
N LYS A 98 -0.44 4.46 -22.20
CA LYS A 98 -1.23 5.70 -22.31
C LYS A 98 -2.46 5.54 -23.21
N SER A 99 -2.34 4.92 -24.39
CA SER A 99 -3.49 4.81 -25.30
C SER A 99 -4.58 3.90 -24.75
N LYS A 100 -4.21 2.74 -24.19
CA LYS A 100 -5.15 1.83 -23.51
C LYS A 100 -5.81 2.50 -22.31
N TYR A 101 -5.04 3.30 -21.58
CA TYR A 101 -5.54 4.03 -20.43
C TYR A 101 -6.51 5.14 -20.84
N GLU A 102 -6.23 5.90 -21.89
CA GLU A 102 -7.11 6.95 -22.41
C GLU A 102 -8.45 6.40 -22.90
N VAL A 103 -8.45 5.26 -23.61
CA VAL A 103 -9.70 4.57 -24.02
C VAL A 103 -10.53 4.20 -22.78
N LYS A 104 -9.87 3.65 -21.76
CA LYS A 104 -10.54 3.26 -20.52
C LYS A 104 -11.06 4.46 -19.71
N ILE A 105 -10.36 5.59 -19.75
CA ILE A 105 -10.81 6.84 -19.11
C ILE A 105 -12.11 7.33 -19.74
N LYS A 106 -12.22 7.29 -21.07
CA LYS A 106 -13.46 7.65 -21.78
C LYS A 106 -14.64 6.78 -21.37
N GLU A 107 -14.41 5.47 -21.23
CA GLU A 107 -15.41 4.52 -20.71
C GLU A 107 -15.84 4.86 -19.27
N ILE A 108 -14.92 5.32 -18.42
CA ILE A 108 -15.21 5.75 -17.04
C ILE A 108 -15.99 7.07 -17.02
N GLU A 109 -15.66 8.01 -17.91
CA GLU A 109 -16.29 9.33 -18.00
C GLU A 109 -17.61 9.31 -18.79
N GLY A 110 -17.96 8.18 -19.42
CA GLY A 110 -19.20 8.01 -20.18
C GLY A 110 -19.23 8.81 -21.49
N ILE A 111 -18.05 9.07 -22.08
CA ILE A 111 -17.84 9.89 -23.30
C ILE A 111 -17.42 9.00 -24.47
#